data_AF-A0A1I8A6J0-F1
#
_entry.id   AF-A0A1I8A6J0-F1
#
_cell.length_a   1.000
_cell.length_b   1.000
_cell.length_c   1.000
_cell.angle_alpha   90.00
_cell.angle_beta   90.00
_cell.angle_gamma   90.00
#
_symmetry.space_group_name_H-M   'P 1'
#
loop_
_entity.id
_entity.type
_entity.pdbx_description
1 polymer ?
#
loop_
_entity_poly.entity_id
_entity_poly.type
_entity_poly.pdbx_seq_one_letter_code
_entity_poly.pdbx_strand_id
1 'polypeptide(L)'
;MSRRLPDMSSLFNLGGMGGGAPTSGGGGFGLPQMSAMLGRPLGMNQNINQPIQATPLPTPPVQTFFSPVRAGDAARHAEALKEPCCICLTDLDLNDLSDRIVSLNKCTHLFHYSCAKQALENRAQCPRCLVWYHAAVGNQPHGSTMTVGYIKGHRVPGHRDAEGFIVIDYSLPSGVQDETHPRPGHRFHGTHRTAYLPNNAAGQEVLELLRYAFNQRLTFTVGDSVTTGAKDVVTWNGIHHKTSTSHGPFGYPDDTYLTRVKDELAAYGITTDNMRR
;
A
#
# COMPACT_ATOMS: atom_id res chain seq x y z
N MET A 1 -32.78 -33.78 -16.14
CA MET A 1 -31.98 -34.29 -17.27
C MET A 1 -30.51 -34.08 -16.96
N SER A 2 -29.88 -35.16 -16.49
CA SER A 2 -28.48 -35.26 -16.11
C SER A 2 -27.59 -35.26 -17.35
N ARG A 3 -26.57 -34.39 -17.42
CA ARG A 3 -25.42 -34.60 -18.31
C ARG A 3 -24.16 -34.71 -17.47
N ARG A 4 -23.64 -35.94 -17.46
CA ARG A 4 -22.37 -36.39 -16.90
C ARG A 4 -21.22 -35.75 -17.68
N LEU A 5 -20.18 -35.32 -16.98
CA LEU A 5 -18.86 -35.10 -17.58
C LEU A 5 -18.13 -36.45 -17.65
N PRO A 6 -17.43 -36.77 -18.75
CA PRO A 6 -16.64 -37.99 -18.84
C PRO A 6 -15.24 -37.85 -18.24
N ASP A 7 -14.69 -39.05 -18.02
CA ASP A 7 -13.55 -39.49 -17.24
C ASP A 7 -12.17 -39.19 -17.88
N MET A 8 -11.17 -39.17 -17.00
CA MET A 8 -9.73 -39.11 -17.24
C MET A 8 -9.20 -40.47 -17.75
N SER A 9 -8.40 -40.48 -18.81
CA SER A 9 -7.19 -41.33 -18.89
C SER A 9 -6.43 -41.22 -20.23
N SER A 10 -5.11 -41.38 -20.12
CA SER A 10 -4.09 -41.55 -21.18
C SER A 10 -3.64 -40.25 -21.87
N LEU A 11 -2.35 -39.92 -22.00
CA LEU A 11 -1.22 -40.77 -22.40
C LEU A 11 0.13 -40.32 -21.77
N PHE A 12 0.95 -41.32 -21.45
CA PHE A 12 2.39 -41.26 -21.16
C PHE A 12 3.23 -41.19 -22.45
N ASN A 13 4.33 -40.42 -22.45
CA ASN A 13 5.68 -40.71 -22.99
C ASN A 13 6.50 -39.40 -23.12
N LEU A 14 7.65 -39.19 -22.47
CA LEU A 14 9.02 -39.76 -22.57
C LEU A 14 9.95 -39.03 -23.57
N GLY A 15 11.14 -38.65 -23.07
CA GLY A 15 12.37 -38.27 -23.82
C GLY A 15 12.66 -36.75 -23.83
N GLY A 16 13.88 -36.22 -23.67
CA GLY A 16 15.25 -36.69 -23.50
C GLY A 16 16.15 -35.44 -23.33
N MET A 17 17.10 -35.41 -22.38
CA MET A 17 18.56 -35.47 -22.57
C MET A 17 19.29 -34.32 -23.30
N GLY A 18 20.37 -33.82 -22.67
CA GLY A 18 21.52 -33.09 -23.25
C GLY A 18 21.56 -31.61 -22.88
N GLY A 19 22.60 -30.99 -22.30
CA GLY A 19 24.03 -31.31 -22.16
C GLY A 19 24.86 -30.15 -22.73
N GLY A 20 25.81 -29.61 -21.96
CA GLY A 20 26.95 -28.84 -22.50
C GLY A 20 27.08 -27.35 -22.12
N ALA A 21 27.96 -27.07 -21.15
CA ALA A 21 28.88 -25.91 -21.15
C ALA A 21 30.23 -26.38 -21.80
N PRO A 22 31.35 -25.62 -21.91
CA PRO A 22 31.72 -24.32 -21.30
C PRO A 22 32.64 -23.39 -22.18
N THR A 23 33.38 -22.49 -21.51
CA THR A 23 34.62 -21.75 -21.89
C THR A 23 34.47 -20.35 -22.52
N SER A 24 35.41 -19.41 -22.44
CA SER A 24 36.26 -18.79 -21.40
C SER A 24 37.26 -17.86 -22.11
N GLY A 25 37.63 -16.73 -21.50
CA GLY A 25 38.80 -15.89 -21.87
C GLY A 25 38.45 -14.62 -22.66
N GLY A 26 39.09 -13.46 -22.46
CA GLY A 26 40.14 -13.05 -21.54
C GLY A 26 40.64 -11.62 -21.89
N GLY A 27 41.24 -10.93 -20.90
CA GLY A 27 42.29 -9.91 -21.10
C GLY A 27 41.92 -8.41 -21.16
N GLY A 28 42.72 -7.60 -20.44
CA GLY A 28 42.93 -6.16 -20.71
C GLY A 28 43.20 -5.28 -19.45
N PHE A 29 44.47 -4.94 -19.21
CA PHE A 29 44.95 -3.96 -18.21
C PHE A 29 44.92 -2.51 -18.78
N GLY A 30 44.74 -1.48 -17.93
CA GLY A 30 45.18 -0.09 -18.23
C GLY A 30 44.33 1.08 -17.67
N LEU A 31 44.91 1.84 -16.72
CA LEU A 31 44.44 3.05 -15.99
C LEU A 31 44.39 4.35 -16.85
N PRO A 32 44.10 5.58 -16.34
CA PRO A 32 43.07 6.07 -15.38
C PRO A 32 42.32 7.37 -15.82
N GLN A 33 41.24 7.70 -15.09
CA GLN A 33 40.55 9.00 -14.90
C GLN A 33 39.99 9.80 -16.10
N MET A 34 38.67 10.02 -16.10
CA MET A 34 38.04 11.35 -16.21
C MET A 34 36.63 11.34 -15.62
N SER A 35 36.38 12.30 -14.74
CA SER A 35 35.11 12.57 -14.06
C SER A 35 33.95 12.81 -15.05
N ALA A 36 32.85 12.09 -14.86
CA ALA A 36 31.53 12.52 -15.33
C ALA A 36 30.57 12.45 -14.15
N MET A 37 30.06 13.62 -13.76
CA MET A 37 29.00 13.78 -12.78
C MET A 37 27.73 13.11 -13.31
N LEU A 38 27.42 11.92 -12.80
CA LEU A 38 26.08 11.35 -12.88
C LEU A 38 25.50 11.36 -11.47
N GLY A 39 24.42 12.11 -11.32
CA GLY A 39 23.71 12.30 -10.06
C GLY A 39 23.44 10.97 -9.37
N ARG A 40 23.75 10.91 -8.08
CA ARG A 40 23.40 9.77 -7.21
C ARG A 40 21.88 9.60 -7.28
N PRO A 41 21.34 8.42 -7.65
CA PRO A 41 19.96 8.12 -7.27
C PRO A 41 19.90 8.15 -5.74
N LEU A 42 18.84 8.75 -5.19
CA LEU A 42 18.56 8.73 -3.75
C LEU A 42 18.45 7.26 -3.32
N GLY A 43 19.53 6.74 -2.78
CA GLY A 43 19.62 5.37 -2.32
C GLY A 43 18.75 5.18 -1.09
N MET A 44 17.61 4.50 -1.25
CA MET A 44 17.05 3.70 -0.17
C MET A 44 18.00 2.53 0.07
N ASN A 45 19.07 2.77 0.83
CA ASN A 45 19.93 1.71 1.32
C ASN A 45 19.37 1.19 2.65
N GLN A 46 18.21 0.55 2.61
CA GLN A 46 17.71 -0.19 3.75
C GLN A 46 18.34 -1.59 3.72
N ASN A 47 19.20 -1.85 4.69
CA ASN A 47 19.80 -3.15 4.92
C ASN A 47 18.68 -4.20 5.02
N ILE A 48 18.67 -5.17 4.10
CA ILE A 48 17.62 -6.20 3.93
C ILE A 48 17.37 -7.04 5.18
N ASN A 49 18.26 -6.97 6.19
CA ASN A 49 18.19 -7.71 7.44
C ASN A 49 17.73 -6.88 8.65
N GLN A 50 17.39 -5.59 8.50
CA GLN A 50 16.87 -4.80 9.62
C GLN A 50 15.34 -4.82 9.66
N PRO A 51 14.72 -5.08 10.84
CA PRO A 51 13.28 -5.04 10.99
C PRO A 51 12.76 -3.64 10.66
N ILE A 52 11.75 -3.57 9.79
CA ILE A 52 11.02 -2.34 9.53
C ILE A 52 10.14 -2.07 10.75
N GLN A 53 10.30 -0.89 11.35
CA GLN A 53 9.44 -0.43 12.46
C GLN A 53 8.26 0.35 11.91
N ALA A 54 7.09 0.16 12.50
CA ALA A 54 5.85 0.86 12.13
C ALA A 54 5.87 2.34 12.54
N THR A 55 6.64 3.15 11.81
CA THR A 55 6.77 4.59 12.02
C THR A 55 6.13 5.32 10.83
N PRO A 56 4.99 6.00 11.02
CA PRO A 56 4.35 6.75 9.95
C PRO A 56 5.30 7.77 9.35
N LEU A 57 5.37 7.82 8.02
CA LEU A 57 6.13 8.85 7.33
C LEU A 57 5.42 10.20 7.50
N PRO A 58 6.16 11.32 7.62
CA PRO A 58 5.56 12.64 7.73
C PRO A 58 4.57 12.91 6.59
N THR A 59 3.38 13.39 6.92
CA THR A 59 2.38 13.79 5.93
C THR A 59 2.66 15.24 5.48
N PRO A 60 2.57 15.56 4.17
CA PRO A 60 2.72 16.94 3.70
C PRO A 60 1.68 17.87 4.36
N PRO A 61 2.03 19.14 4.65
CA PRO A 61 1.05 20.11 5.14
C PRO A 61 -0.11 20.26 4.16
N VAL A 62 -1.36 20.26 4.65
CA VAL A 62 -2.55 20.24 3.79
C VAL A 62 -2.64 21.41 2.82
N GLN A 63 -2.04 22.55 3.19
CA GLN A 63 -1.99 23.76 2.37
C GLN A 63 -1.22 23.56 1.06
N THR A 64 -0.29 22.60 1.03
CA THR A 64 0.44 22.24 -0.20
C THR A 64 -0.47 21.64 -1.28
N PHE A 65 -1.68 21.21 -0.91
CA PHE A 65 -2.67 20.68 -1.84
C PHE A 65 -3.57 21.76 -2.45
N PHE A 66 -3.45 23.01 -2.02
CA PHE A 66 -4.36 24.09 -2.40
C PHE A 66 -3.78 24.99 -3.47
N SER A 67 -4.57 25.24 -4.51
CA SER A 67 -4.33 26.28 -5.52
C SER A 67 -5.35 27.40 -5.32
N PRO A 68 -4.93 28.65 -5.04
CA PRO A 68 -5.87 29.76 -4.90
C PRO A 68 -6.67 29.98 -6.19
N VAL A 69 -7.98 30.25 -6.05
CA VAL A 69 -8.83 30.67 -7.17
C VAL A 69 -9.11 32.17 -7.03
N ARG A 70 -8.76 32.95 -8.06
CA ARG A 70 -8.95 34.41 -8.06
C ARG A 70 -10.05 34.81 -9.02
N ALA A 71 -10.52 36.05 -8.95
CA ALA A 71 -11.50 36.60 -9.89
C ALA A 71 -11.10 36.42 -11.37
N GLY A 72 -9.81 36.53 -11.69
CA GLY A 72 -9.29 36.27 -13.05
C GLY A 72 -9.45 34.82 -13.53
N ASP A 73 -9.63 33.87 -12.61
CA ASP A 73 -9.85 32.45 -12.91
C ASP A 73 -11.34 32.09 -13.06
N ALA A 74 -12.26 33.04 -12.81
CA ALA A 74 -13.69 32.76 -12.73
C ALA A 74 -14.25 32.07 -13.98
N ALA A 75 -13.80 32.49 -15.18
CA ALA A 75 -14.24 31.89 -16.44
C ALA A 75 -13.86 30.40 -16.55
N ARG A 76 -12.68 30.00 -16.05
CA ARG A 76 -12.22 28.60 -16.06
C ARG A 76 -13.02 27.72 -15.10
N HIS A 77 -13.53 28.31 -14.03
CA HIS A 77 -14.23 27.63 -12.95
C HIS A 77 -15.74 27.91 -12.94
N ALA A 78 -16.28 28.50 -14.02
CA ALA A 78 -17.62 29.06 -14.05
C ALA A 78 -18.72 28.06 -13.67
N GLU A 79 -18.57 26.78 -14.04
CA GLU A 79 -19.53 25.75 -13.68
C GLU A 79 -19.38 25.30 -12.22
N ALA A 80 -18.15 25.08 -11.76
CA ALA A 80 -17.88 24.68 -10.39
C ALA A 80 -18.26 25.75 -9.35
N LEU A 81 -18.17 27.04 -9.72
CA LEU A 81 -18.56 28.17 -8.87
C LEU A 81 -20.07 28.34 -8.72
N LYS A 82 -20.89 27.72 -9.58
CA LYS A 82 -22.36 27.71 -9.43
C LYS A 82 -22.82 26.73 -8.35
N GLU A 83 -21.97 25.79 -7.98
CA GLU A 83 -22.29 24.82 -6.94
C GLU A 83 -21.82 25.32 -5.58
N PRO A 84 -22.62 25.13 -4.52
CA PRO A 84 -22.18 25.50 -3.18
C PRO A 84 -21.01 24.62 -2.74
N CYS A 85 -20.23 25.14 -1.79
CA CYS A 85 -19.22 24.36 -1.09
C CYS A 85 -19.88 23.14 -0.43
N CYS A 86 -19.49 21.92 -0.80
CA CYS A 86 -20.16 20.71 -0.30
C CYS A 86 -19.86 20.38 1.17
N ILE A 87 -19.13 21.25 1.89
CA ILE A 87 -18.79 21.10 3.31
C ILE A 87 -19.71 21.97 4.17
N CYS A 88 -19.74 23.28 3.91
CA CYS A 88 -20.57 24.23 4.66
C CYS A 88 -21.92 24.57 3.98
N LEU A 89 -22.12 24.13 2.74
CA LEU A 89 -23.31 24.38 1.92
C LEU A 89 -23.55 25.86 1.58
N THR A 90 -22.52 26.71 1.69
CA THR A 90 -22.58 28.12 1.28
C THR A 90 -21.95 28.34 -0.09
N ASP A 91 -22.33 29.42 -0.75
CA ASP A 91 -21.84 29.78 -2.08
C ASP A 91 -20.33 30.06 -2.09
N LEU A 92 -19.70 29.73 -3.22
CA LEU A 92 -18.27 29.97 -3.47
C LEU A 92 -18.08 31.37 -4.08
N ASP A 93 -18.32 32.42 -3.30
CA ASP A 93 -18.14 33.81 -3.77
C ASP A 93 -16.65 34.20 -3.78
N LEU A 94 -16.12 34.47 -4.98
CA LEU A 94 -14.75 34.94 -5.16
C LEU A 94 -14.50 36.35 -4.62
N ASN A 95 -15.57 37.10 -4.31
CA ASN A 95 -15.49 38.43 -3.73
C ASN A 95 -15.53 38.40 -2.19
N ASP A 96 -15.82 37.25 -1.57
CA ASP A 96 -15.78 37.11 -0.13
C ASP A 96 -14.33 37.19 0.37
N LEU A 97 -14.05 38.23 1.15
CA LEU A 97 -12.74 38.50 1.73
C LEU A 97 -12.51 37.75 3.05
N SER A 98 -13.56 37.17 3.64
CA SER A 98 -13.49 36.47 4.92
C SER A 98 -12.90 35.06 4.77
N ASP A 99 -13.19 34.37 3.68
CA ASP A 99 -12.63 33.05 3.37
C ASP A 99 -12.46 32.82 1.87
N ARG A 100 -11.20 32.82 1.42
CA ARG A 100 -10.86 32.66 0.01
C ARG A 100 -11.22 31.28 -0.53
N ILE A 101 -11.49 31.21 -1.83
CA ILE A 101 -11.73 29.94 -2.52
C ILE A 101 -10.41 29.29 -2.97
N VAL A 102 -10.32 27.97 -2.76
CA VAL A 102 -9.21 27.14 -3.21
C VAL A 102 -9.69 25.96 -4.04
N SER A 103 -8.85 25.57 -4.99
CA SER A 103 -8.98 24.36 -5.79
C SER A 103 -7.99 23.32 -5.29
N LEU A 104 -8.41 22.07 -5.14
CA LEU A 104 -7.50 21.00 -4.75
C LEU A 104 -6.69 20.49 -5.95
N ASN A 105 -5.38 20.35 -5.81
CA ASN A 105 -4.45 20.19 -6.93
C ASN A 105 -4.49 18.82 -7.67
N LYS A 106 -5.16 17.79 -7.13
CA LYS A 106 -5.32 16.48 -7.81
C LYS A 106 -6.63 16.36 -8.58
N CYS A 107 -7.70 17.03 -8.14
CA CYS A 107 -9.05 16.85 -8.70
C CYS A 107 -9.78 18.14 -9.08
N THR A 108 -9.15 19.30 -8.89
CA THR A 108 -9.65 20.63 -9.22
C THR A 108 -10.95 21.10 -8.52
N HIS A 109 -11.57 20.27 -7.69
CA HIS A 109 -12.74 20.62 -6.89
C HIS A 109 -12.50 21.83 -5.98
N LEU A 110 -13.54 22.67 -5.84
CA LEU A 110 -13.50 23.96 -5.18
C LEU A 110 -14.14 23.93 -3.79
N PHE A 111 -13.55 24.70 -2.87
CA PHE A 111 -13.98 24.83 -1.49
C PHE A 111 -13.55 26.19 -0.93
N HIS A 112 -14.19 26.67 0.13
CA HIS A 112 -13.58 27.69 0.99
C HIS A 112 -12.29 27.14 1.63
N TYR A 113 -11.29 28.00 1.83
CA TYR A 113 -9.99 27.59 2.36
C TYR A 113 -10.10 26.97 3.76
N SER A 114 -10.89 27.57 4.66
CA SER A 114 -11.09 27.01 6.00
C SER A 114 -11.71 25.62 5.96
N CYS A 115 -12.73 25.44 5.11
CA CYS A 115 -13.44 24.17 4.91
C CYS A 115 -12.49 23.10 4.35
N ALA A 116 -11.72 23.41 3.31
CA ALA A 116 -10.74 22.48 2.73
C ALA A 116 -9.65 22.09 3.74
N LYS A 117 -9.11 23.07 4.48
CA LYS A 117 -8.08 22.85 5.50
C LYS A 117 -8.57 21.88 6.57
N GLN A 118 -9.70 22.18 7.20
CA GLN A 118 -10.27 21.36 8.25
C GLN A 118 -10.62 19.95 7.74
N ALA A 119 -11.21 19.86 6.55
CA ALA A 119 -11.58 18.58 5.96
C ALA A 119 -10.37 17.69 5.70
N LEU A 120 -9.31 18.22 5.08
CA LEU A 120 -8.10 17.46 4.79
C LEU A 120 -7.27 17.12 6.04
N GLU A 121 -7.31 17.97 7.07
CA GLU A 121 -6.68 17.67 8.37
C GLU A 121 -7.38 16.51 9.08
N ASN A 122 -8.69 16.37 8.92
CA ASN A 122 -9.45 15.26 9.48
C ASN A 122 -9.32 13.98 8.64
N ARG A 123 -9.44 14.09 7.32
CA ARG A 123 -9.31 12.98 6.39
C ARG A 123 -8.70 13.48 5.10
N ALA A 124 -7.56 12.91 4.71
CA ALA A 124 -6.79 13.30 3.55
C ALA A 124 -7.45 12.95 2.19
N GLN A 125 -8.76 12.99 2.10
CA GLN A 125 -9.55 12.77 0.90
C GLN A 125 -10.28 14.04 0.49
N CYS A 126 -10.41 14.27 -0.82
CA CYS A 126 -11.33 15.28 -1.31
C CYS A 126 -12.75 14.97 -0.80
N PRO A 127 -13.45 15.90 -0.12
CA PRO A 127 -14.82 15.65 0.36
C PRO A 127 -15.84 15.39 -0.75
N ARG A 128 -15.51 15.74 -2.00
CA ARG A 128 -16.39 15.62 -3.16
C ARG A 128 -16.18 14.32 -3.95
N CYS A 129 -14.94 13.91 -4.19
CA CYS A 129 -14.64 12.73 -5.02
C CYS A 129 -13.82 11.64 -4.33
N LEU A 130 -13.49 11.84 -3.05
CA LEU A 130 -12.79 10.89 -2.19
C LEU A 130 -11.35 10.53 -2.64
N VAL A 131 -10.78 11.26 -3.60
CA VAL A 131 -9.37 11.06 -4.00
C VAL A 131 -8.43 11.34 -2.81
N TRP A 132 -7.49 10.43 -2.56
CA TRP A 132 -6.49 10.57 -1.50
C TRP A 132 -5.38 11.55 -1.87
N TYR A 133 -5.06 12.47 -0.95
CA TYR A 133 -3.96 13.43 -1.06
C TYR A 133 -2.66 12.90 -0.50
N HIS A 134 -2.73 12.13 0.59
CA HIS A 134 -1.68 11.28 1.11
C HIS A 134 -2.30 9.99 1.68
N ALA A 135 -1.47 9.00 2.01
CA ALA A 135 -1.93 7.77 2.65
C ALA A 135 -2.57 8.04 4.02
N ALA A 136 -3.57 7.24 4.38
CA ALA A 136 -4.10 7.23 5.74
C ALA A 136 -3.05 6.78 6.75
N VAL A 137 -3.19 7.21 8.00
CA VAL A 137 -2.43 6.68 9.13
C VAL A 137 -3.37 5.82 9.97
N GLY A 138 -3.00 4.57 10.21
CA GLY A 138 -3.77 3.65 11.02
C GLY A 138 -3.35 3.61 12.48
N ASN A 139 -3.90 2.65 13.22
CA ASN A 139 -3.70 2.45 14.65
C ASN A 139 -2.99 1.11 14.96
N GLN A 140 -2.27 0.49 14.03
CA GLN A 140 -1.44 -0.67 14.34
C GLN A 140 -0.58 -0.44 15.59
N PRO A 141 -0.47 -1.41 16.53
CA PRO A 141 0.31 -1.23 17.76
C PRO A 141 1.74 -0.72 17.56
N HIS A 142 2.17 0.17 18.45
CA HIS A 142 3.56 0.61 18.51
C HIS A 142 4.51 -0.56 18.82
N GLY A 143 5.76 -0.46 18.35
CA GLY A 143 6.75 -1.52 18.51
C GLY A 143 6.54 -2.74 17.59
N SER A 144 5.53 -2.70 16.71
CA SER A 144 5.35 -3.72 15.67
C SER A 144 6.51 -3.71 14.69
N THR A 145 6.98 -4.90 14.31
CA THR A 145 8.04 -5.07 13.32
C THR A 145 7.61 -5.94 12.14
N MET A 146 8.18 -5.63 10.98
CA MET A 146 8.04 -6.39 9.74
C MET A 146 9.43 -6.80 9.24
N THR A 147 9.61 -8.08 8.91
CA THR A 147 10.81 -8.61 8.28
C THR A 147 10.45 -9.32 6.98
N VAL A 148 11.38 -9.35 6.03
CA VAL A 148 11.18 -9.94 4.72
C VAL A 148 12.26 -10.99 4.47
N GLY A 149 11.83 -12.19 4.09
CA GLY A 149 12.67 -13.30 3.69
C GLY A 149 12.25 -13.87 2.34
N TYR A 150 12.93 -14.92 1.88
CA TYR A 150 12.67 -15.55 0.60
C TYR A 150 12.79 -17.06 0.67
N ILE A 151 11.80 -17.76 0.12
CA ILE A 151 11.85 -19.20 -0.12
C ILE A 151 12.13 -19.40 -1.61
N LYS A 152 13.39 -19.68 -1.95
CA LYS A 152 13.83 -19.86 -3.35
C LYS A 152 13.49 -21.25 -3.88
N GLY A 153 13.42 -21.38 -5.21
CA GLY A 153 13.31 -22.66 -5.92
C GLY A 153 11.97 -23.40 -5.78
N HIS A 154 11.01 -22.85 -5.03
CA HIS A 154 9.67 -23.40 -4.90
C HIS A 154 8.79 -22.94 -6.07
N ARG A 155 7.90 -23.81 -6.55
CA ARG A 155 6.87 -23.38 -7.50
C ARG A 155 5.78 -22.62 -6.75
N VAL A 156 5.40 -21.46 -7.28
CA VAL A 156 4.24 -20.72 -6.80
C VAL A 156 3.04 -21.07 -7.68
N PRO A 157 1.98 -21.73 -7.16
CA PRO A 157 0.79 -22.01 -7.95
C PRO A 157 0.17 -20.72 -8.50
N GLY A 158 -0.10 -20.67 -9.81
CA GLY A 158 -0.63 -19.48 -10.51
C GLY A 158 0.44 -18.51 -11.03
N HIS A 159 1.70 -18.61 -10.58
CA HIS A 159 2.78 -17.69 -10.93
C HIS A 159 4.02 -18.43 -11.44
N ARG A 160 4.05 -18.73 -12.74
CA ARG A 160 5.14 -19.50 -13.38
C ARG A 160 6.45 -18.73 -13.50
N ASP A 161 6.35 -17.42 -13.49
CA ASP A 161 7.44 -16.44 -13.57
C ASP A 161 8.08 -16.15 -12.20
N ALA A 162 7.53 -16.70 -11.11
CA ALA A 162 8.04 -16.46 -9.76
C ALA A 162 9.20 -17.38 -9.39
N GLU A 163 10.26 -16.80 -8.83
CA GLU A 163 11.42 -17.51 -8.29
C GLU A 163 11.20 -17.91 -6.82
N GLY A 164 10.07 -18.57 -6.55
CA GLY A 164 9.63 -18.94 -5.21
C GLY A 164 8.80 -17.86 -4.52
N PHE A 165 8.80 -17.86 -3.18
CA PHE A 165 7.96 -16.95 -2.38
C PHE A 165 8.81 -15.87 -1.70
N ILE A 166 8.28 -14.66 -1.67
CA ILE A 166 8.62 -13.65 -0.68
C ILE A 166 7.87 -14.02 0.60
N VAL A 167 8.56 -14.07 1.72
CA VAL A 167 7.99 -14.32 3.04
C VAL A 167 7.99 -13.02 3.82
N ILE A 168 6.84 -12.66 4.37
CA ILE A 168 6.69 -11.46 5.19
C ILE A 168 6.29 -11.90 6.59
N ASP A 169 7.14 -11.58 7.56
CA ASP A 169 6.93 -11.93 8.96
C ASP A 169 6.62 -10.66 9.76
N TYR A 170 5.51 -10.70 10.49
CA TYR A 170 5.04 -9.62 11.33
C TYR A 170 5.10 -10.03 12.79
N SER A 171 5.75 -9.21 13.63
CA SER A 171 5.75 -9.37 15.08
C SER A 171 5.03 -8.17 15.70
N LEU A 172 3.92 -8.42 16.39
CA LEU A 172 3.11 -7.41 17.05
C LEU A 172 3.10 -7.70 18.54
N PRO A 173 3.83 -6.92 19.37
CA PRO A 173 3.89 -7.17 20.79
C PRO A 173 2.56 -6.87 21.48
N SER A 174 2.28 -7.57 22.58
CA SER A 174 1.19 -7.18 23.49
C SER A 174 1.47 -5.81 24.11
N GLY A 175 0.41 -5.08 24.46
CA GLY A 175 0.58 -3.73 24.96
C GLY A 175 -0.67 -3.20 25.67
N VAL A 176 -0.75 -1.88 25.73
CA VAL A 176 -1.90 -1.12 26.24
C VAL A 176 -2.47 -0.29 25.10
N GLN A 177 -3.79 -0.29 24.98
CA GLN A 177 -4.52 0.48 23.99
C GLN A 177 -4.33 1.98 24.22
N ASP A 178 -3.88 2.68 23.18
CA ASP A 178 -3.85 4.13 23.12
C ASP A 178 -5.24 4.72 22.78
N GLU A 179 -5.33 6.06 22.69
CA GLU A 179 -6.56 6.80 22.38
C GLU A 179 -7.17 6.48 21.00
N THR A 180 -6.41 5.84 20.11
CA THR A 180 -6.87 5.47 18.77
C THR A 180 -7.51 4.09 18.70
N HIS A 181 -7.51 3.35 19.82
CA HIS A 181 -8.07 2.01 19.92
C HIS A 181 -9.46 1.99 20.58
N PRO A 182 -10.22 0.89 20.44
CA PRO A 182 -11.60 0.82 20.93
C PRO A 182 -11.77 1.01 22.45
N ARG A 183 -10.77 0.62 23.24
CA ARG A 183 -10.80 0.70 24.72
C ARG A 183 -9.48 1.24 25.26
N PRO A 184 -9.23 2.57 25.20
CA PRO A 184 -8.00 3.17 25.70
C PRO A 184 -7.70 2.78 27.15
N GLY A 185 -6.44 2.52 27.46
CA GLY A 185 -5.97 2.08 28.78
C GLY A 185 -6.12 0.58 29.06
N HIS A 186 -6.90 -0.17 28.27
CA HIS A 186 -7.00 -1.63 28.41
C HIS A 186 -5.79 -2.33 27.79
N ARG A 187 -5.39 -3.47 28.37
CA ARG A 187 -4.38 -4.34 27.75
C ARG A 187 -4.93 -5.00 26.50
N PHE A 188 -4.06 -5.27 25.54
CA PHE A 188 -4.36 -6.12 24.39
C PHE A 188 -3.30 -7.20 24.21
N HIS A 189 -3.67 -8.32 23.59
CA HIS A 189 -2.77 -9.41 23.27
C HIS A 189 -2.22 -9.30 21.85
N GLY A 190 -0.88 -9.32 21.76
CA GLY A 190 -0.14 -9.32 20.51
C GLY A 190 -0.23 -10.63 19.73
N THR A 191 0.46 -10.70 18.59
CA THR A 191 0.48 -11.87 17.72
C THR A 191 1.73 -11.90 16.85
N HIS A 192 2.04 -13.08 16.32
CA HIS A 192 2.95 -13.25 15.19
C HIS A 192 2.17 -13.75 13.98
N ARG A 193 2.49 -13.28 12.78
CA ARG A 193 1.84 -13.68 11.53
C ARG A 193 2.83 -13.71 10.39
N THR A 194 2.67 -14.70 9.51
CA THR A 194 3.45 -14.84 8.29
C THR A 194 2.54 -14.74 7.07
N ALA A 195 3.01 -14.04 6.04
CA ALA A 195 2.34 -13.91 4.75
C ALA A 195 3.30 -14.20 3.59
N TYR A 196 2.73 -14.49 2.42
CA TYR A 196 3.46 -14.91 1.24
C TYR A 196 3.06 -14.10 0.02
N LEU A 197 4.03 -13.75 -0.82
CA LEU A 197 3.83 -13.21 -2.17
C LEU A 197 4.67 -14.03 -3.16
N PRO A 198 4.27 -14.12 -4.45
CA PRO A 198 5.17 -14.62 -5.48
C PRO A 198 6.42 -13.74 -5.57
N ASN A 199 7.60 -14.34 -5.67
CA ASN A 199 8.85 -13.62 -5.92
C ASN A 199 9.01 -13.34 -7.43
N ASN A 200 8.19 -12.41 -7.94
CA ASN A 200 8.25 -11.86 -9.30
C ASN A 200 8.01 -10.34 -9.25
N ALA A 201 8.03 -9.67 -10.41
CA ALA A 201 7.87 -8.23 -10.49
C ALA A 201 6.58 -7.71 -9.82
N ALA A 202 5.44 -8.41 -10.04
CA ALA A 202 4.16 -8.02 -9.47
C ALA A 202 4.11 -8.22 -7.94
N GLY A 203 4.70 -9.30 -7.42
CA GLY A 203 4.80 -9.51 -5.98
C GLY A 203 5.76 -8.53 -5.29
N GLN A 204 6.85 -8.13 -5.95
CA GLN A 204 7.75 -7.08 -5.45
C GLN A 204 7.05 -5.71 -5.39
N GLU A 205 6.22 -5.37 -6.39
CA GLU A 205 5.39 -4.16 -6.35
C GLU A 205 4.45 -4.17 -5.13
N VAL A 206 3.74 -5.29 -4.90
CA VAL A 206 2.85 -5.43 -3.74
C VAL A 206 3.62 -5.38 -2.43
N LEU A 207 4.81 -5.98 -2.35
CA LEU A 207 5.67 -5.91 -1.17
C LEU A 207 5.96 -4.47 -0.78
N GLU A 208 6.34 -3.62 -1.73
CA GLU A 208 6.67 -2.21 -1.47
C GLU A 208 5.45 -1.43 -0.98
N LEU A 209 4.26 -1.71 -1.52
CA LEU A 209 3.01 -1.12 -1.03
C LEU A 209 2.68 -1.61 0.39
N LEU A 210 2.86 -2.90 0.69
CA LEU A 210 2.63 -3.46 2.03
C LEU A 210 3.62 -2.90 3.05
N ARG A 211 4.89 -2.69 2.68
CA ARG A 211 5.87 -1.99 3.52
C ARG A 211 5.41 -0.58 3.85
N TYR A 212 4.92 0.16 2.86
CA TYR A 212 4.39 1.51 3.08
C TYR A 212 3.15 1.50 3.97
N ALA A 213 2.20 0.58 3.74
CA ALA A 213 1.03 0.41 4.61
C ALA A 213 1.42 0.06 6.06
N PHE A 214 2.42 -0.80 6.24
CA PHE A 214 2.92 -1.17 7.57
C PHE A 214 3.56 0.02 8.30
N ASN A 215 4.36 0.83 7.59
CA ASN A 215 4.92 2.07 8.12
C ASN A 215 3.82 3.05 8.53
N GLN A 216 2.80 3.20 7.70
CA GLN A 216 1.62 4.01 7.99
C GLN A 216 0.67 3.39 9.03
N ARG A 217 1.07 2.30 9.71
CA ARG A 217 0.30 1.62 10.76
C ARG A 217 -1.06 1.08 10.29
N LEU A 218 -1.19 0.70 9.02
CA LEU A 218 -2.46 0.28 8.41
C LEU A 218 -2.65 -1.24 8.30
N THR A 219 -1.62 -2.06 8.45
CA THR A 219 -1.72 -3.51 8.21
C THR A 219 -2.55 -4.23 9.28
N PHE A 220 -2.42 -3.79 10.53
CA PHE A 220 -3.12 -4.35 11.68
C PHE A 220 -3.83 -3.27 12.50
N THR A 221 -4.70 -3.71 13.39
CA THR A 221 -5.39 -2.89 14.39
C THR A 221 -5.59 -3.69 15.68
N VAL A 222 -6.01 -3.05 16.76
CA VAL A 222 -6.52 -3.74 17.96
C VAL A 222 -8.03 -3.68 17.94
N GLY A 223 -8.67 -4.83 18.17
CA GLY A 223 -10.10 -4.92 18.25
C GLY A 223 -10.57 -6.28 18.70
N ASP A 224 -11.79 -6.61 18.31
CA ASP A 224 -12.41 -7.90 18.62
C ASP A 224 -12.34 -8.78 17.37
N SER A 225 -11.80 -9.99 17.53
CA SER A 225 -11.70 -10.97 16.47
C SER A 225 -13.10 -11.45 16.08
N VAL A 226 -13.50 -11.16 14.84
CA VAL A 226 -14.80 -11.57 14.30
C VAL A 226 -14.93 -13.10 14.25
N THR A 227 -13.84 -13.81 13.95
CA THR A 227 -13.87 -15.26 13.74
C THR A 227 -13.85 -16.06 15.04
N THR A 228 -13.20 -15.54 16.08
CA THR A 228 -12.99 -16.27 17.35
C THR A 228 -13.72 -15.65 18.54
N GLY A 229 -14.24 -14.43 18.41
CA GLY A 229 -14.84 -13.66 19.50
C GLY A 229 -13.83 -13.16 20.54
N ALA A 230 -12.52 -13.38 20.34
CA ALA A 230 -11.48 -12.89 21.25
C ALA A 230 -11.46 -11.36 21.24
N LYS A 231 -11.51 -10.76 22.43
CA LYS A 231 -11.49 -9.31 22.62
C LYS A 231 -10.09 -8.80 22.91
N ASP A 232 -9.85 -7.54 22.59
CA ASP A 232 -8.58 -6.87 22.89
C ASP A 232 -7.39 -7.61 22.28
N VAL A 233 -7.49 -7.96 21.00
CA VAL A 233 -6.44 -8.67 20.27
C VAL A 233 -6.04 -7.92 19.02
N VAL A 234 -4.83 -8.21 18.55
CA VAL A 234 -4.35 -7.72 17.25
C VAL A 234 -5.03 -8.48 16.11
N THR A 235 -5.70 -7.75 15.22
CA THR A 235 -6.40 -8.28 14.04
C THR A 235 -5.88 -7.64 12.75
N TRP A 236 -6.11 -8.31 11.61
CA TRP A 236 -5.92 -7.69 10.30
C TRP A 236 -6.83 -6.47 10.14
N ASN A 237 -6.39 -5.46 9.40
CA ASN A 237 -7.13 -4.20 9.20
C ASN A 237 -7.62 -4.04 7.74
N GLY A 238 -8.28 -5.08 7.21
CA GLY A 238 -8.92 -5.03 5.88
C GLY A 238 -7.99 -5.14 4.67
N ILE A 239 -6.68 -5.32 4.88
CA ILE A 239 -5.71 -5.64 3.82
C ILE A 239 -5.42 -7.14 3.88
N HIS A 240 -5.92 -7.90 2.89
CA HIS A 240 -5.83 -9.35 2.91
C HIS A 240 -4.42 -9.85 2.55
N HIS A 241 -3.97 -10.84 3.33
CA HIS A 241 -2.69 -11.50 3.14
C HIS A 241 -2.89 -12.97 2.83
N LYS A 242 -2.02 -13.53 1.99
CA LYS A 242 -1.93 -14.98 1.81
C LYS A 242 -1.10 -15.58 2.92
N THR A 243 -1.73 -16.30 3.84
CA THR A 243 -1.08 -16.92 5.00
C THR A 243 -0.78 -18.40 4.81
N SER A 244 -0.99 -18.93 3.60
CA SER A 244 -0.61 -20.29 3.19
C SER A 244 0.02 -20.27 1.81
N THR A 245 1.03 -21.11 1.58
CA THR A 245 1.64 -21.32 0.24
C THR A 245 0.87 -22.35 -0.59
N SER A 246 -0.04 -23.10 0.02
CA SER A 246 -0.81 -24.19 -0.59
C SER A 246 -2.29 -23.81 -0.77
N HIS A 247 -3.08 -24.69 -1.39
CA HIS A 247 -4.50 -24.43 -1.68
C HIS A 247 -5.29 -24.17 -0.39
N GLY A 248 -6.28 -23.27 -0.49
CA GLY A 248 -7.17 -22.92 0.61
C GLY A 248 -7.64 -21.46 0.52
N PRO A 249 -8.55 -21.03 1.42
CA PRO A 249 -9.15 -19.69 1.36
C PRO A 249 -8.12 -18.55 1.44
N PHE A 250 -6.97 -18.78 2.10
CA PHE A 250 -5.90 -17.80 2.27
C PHE A 250 -4.59 -18.21 1.60
N GLY A 251 -4.65 -19.10 0.59
CA GLY A 251 -3.47 -19.62 -0.08
C GLY A 251 -3.50 -19.54 -1.60
N TYR A 252 -2.59 -20.26 -2.25
CA TYR A 252 -2.38 -20.24 -3.70
C TYR A 252 -2.84 -21.56 -4.36
N PRO A 253 -3.30 -21.53 -5.63
CA PRO A 253 -3.35 -20.41 -6.56
C PRO A 253 -4.51 -19.44 -6.30
N ASP A 254 -4.31 -18.17 -6.64
CA ASP A 254 -5.35 -17.13 -6.67
C ASP A 254 -4.88 -16.01 -7.62
N ASP A 255 -5.30 -16.10 -8.87
CA ASP A 255 -4.83 -15.21 -9.94
C ASP A 255 -5.35 -13.77 -9.77
N THR A 256 -6.33 -13.55 -8.89
CA THR A 256 -6.91 -12.22 -8.64
C THR A 256 -6.30 -11.50 -7.45
N TYR A 257 -5.54 -12.22 -6.60
CA TYR A 257 -5.08 -11.72 -5.31
C TYR A 257 -4.25 -10.44 -5.43
N LEU A 258 -3.23 -10.42 -6.30
CA LEU A 258 -2.32 -9.27 -6.42
C LEU A 258 -3.05 -8.00 -6.89
N THR A 259 -4.09 -8.14 -7.70
CA THR A 259 -4.94 -7.00 -8.10
C THR A 259 -5.80 -6.54 -6.93
N ARG A 260 -6.51 -7.48 -6.29
CA ARG A 260 -7.42 -7.18 -5.19
C ARG A 260 -6.72 -6.55 -3.98
N VAL A 261 -5.54 -7.04 -3.61
CA VAL A 261 -4.78 -6.44 -2.50
C VAL A 261 -4.31 -5.02 -2.84
N LYS A 262 -3.99 -4.73 -4.12
CA LYS A 262 -3.69 -3.37 -4.57
C LYS A 262 -4.91 -2.45 -4.46
N ASP A 263 -6.10 -2.95 -4.77
CA ASP A 263 -7.35 -2.18 -4.61
C ASP A 263 -7.64 -1.91 -3.12
N GLU A 264 -7.47 -2.92 -2.26
CA GLU A 264 -7.60 -2.80 -0.80
C GLU A 264 -6.61 -1.77 -0.22
N LEU A 265 -5.36 -1.77 -0.71
CA LEU A 265 -4.34 -0.79 -0.35
C LEU A 265 -4.71 0.62 -0.85
N ALA A 266 -5.17 0.74 -2.10
CA ALA A 266 -5.59 2.00 -2.69
C ALA A 266 -6.78 2.63 -1.96
N ALA A 267 -7.66 1.81 -1.35
CA ALA A 267 -8.75 2.29 -0.51
C ALA A 267 -8.28 3.10 0.71
N TYR A 268 -7.04 2.87 1.18
CA TYR A 268 -6.36 3.63 2.24
C TYR A 268 -5.39 4.69 1.71
N GLY A 269 -5.38 4.95 0.41
CA GLY A 269 -4.44 5.89 -0.22
C GLY A 269 -3.02 5.32 -0.33
N ILE A 270 -2.83 4.01 -0.18
CA ILE A 270 -1.57 3.32 -0.41
C ILE A 270 -1.44 3.02 -1.90
N THR A 271 -0.82 3.96 -2.62
CA THR A 271 -0.54 3.86 -4.04
C THR A 271 0.91 4.28 -4.31
N THR A 272 1.45 3.85 -5.44
CA THR A 272 2.80 4.24 -5.88
C THR A 272 2.97 5.77 -5.99
N ASP A 273 1.91 6.49 -6.36
CA ASP A 273 1.91 7.95 -6.45
C ASP A 273 2.05 8.64 -5.08
N ASN A 274 1.42 8.08 -4.04
CA ASN A 274 1.48 8.62 -2.69
C ASN A 274 2.76 8.21 -1.94
N MET A 275 3.52 7.21 -2.44
CA MET A 275 4.82 6.81 -1.88
C MET A 275 5.99 7.72 -2.30
N ARG A 276 5.91 8.35 -3.48
CA ARG A 276 7.03 9.08 -4.12
C ARG A 276 7.11 10.56 -3.74
N ARG A 277 6.24 11.04 -2.85
CA ARG A 277 6.12 12.46 -2.45
C ARG A 277 6.35 12.60 -0.95
#